data_AF-Q9GRI4-F1
#
_entry.id   AF-Q9GRI4-F1
#
_cell.length_a   1.000
_cell.length_b   1.000
_cell.length_c   1.000
_cell.angle_alpha   90.00
_cell.angle_beta   90.00
_cell.angle_gamma   90.00
#
_symmetry.space_group_name_H-M   'P 1'
#
loop_
_entity.id
_entity.type
_entity.pdbx_description
1 polymer ?
#
loop_
_entity_poly.entity_id
_entity_poly.type
_entity_poly.pdbx_seq_one_letter_code
_entity_poly.pdbx_strand_id
1 'polypeptide(L)'
;AGGIAEMAGLPSEVRERTDILDAAGNTTAAIGKGFAIGSAALVAFALFGAYASSANLRHVNILNSWVIIGLLIGAMLPYLFSALTMKSVAIAANSVLNECLKQFPLILEGKQKPDYEKCIKISTDASLRQMIVPGLISVFSPLIIGMLMGKYATAGLLIGIILSGIQLAFSSTNSGGAWDNA
;
A
#
# COMPACT_ATOMS: atom_id res chain seq x y z
N ALA A 1 7.76 15.58 -14.78
CA ALA A 1 8.22 16.68 -15.66
C ALA A 1 8.49 17.95 -14.87
N GLY A 2 7.55 18.41 -14.03
CA GLY A 2 7.70 19.65 -13.26
C GLY A 2 8.93 19.71 -12.36
N GLY A 3 9.29 18.62 -11.67
CA GLY A 3 10.53 18.59 -10.86
C GLY A 3 11.81 18.84 -11.68
N ILE A 4 11.88 18.37 -12.94
CA ILE A 4 13.02 18.66 -13.82
C ILE A 4 13.00 20.13 -14.25
N ALA A 5 11.82 20.67 -14.56
CA ALA A 5 11.67 22.07 -14.94
C ALA A 5 12.14 23.02 -13.82
N GLU A 6 11.78 22.71 -12.57
CA GLU A 6 12.22 23.44 -11.39
C GLU A 6 13.74 23.36 -11.19
N MET A 7 14.31 22.14 -11.22
CA MET A 7 15.75 21.94 -11.03
C MET A 7 16.61 22.53 -12.16
N ALA A 8 16.06 22.66 -13.37
CA ALA A 8 16.73 23.27 -14.52
C ALA A 8 16.55 24.80 -14.59
N GLY A 9 15.79 25.41 -13.67
CA GLY A 9 15.54 26.85 -13.66
C GLY A 9 14.76 27.35 -14.87
N LEU A 10 13.84 26.54 -15.41
CA LEU A 10 13.00 26.93 -16.54
C LEU A 10 11.98 28.03 -16.15
N PRO A 11 11.41 28.77 -17.12
CA PRO A 11 10.41 29.79 -16.85
C PRO A 11 9.20 29.24 -16.10
N SER A 12 8.59 30.08 -15.24
CA SER A 12 7.43 29.71 -14.41
C SER A 12 6.24 29.17 -15.21
N GLU A 13 6.05 29.63 -16.45
CA GLU A 13 5.01 29.12 -17.36
C GLU A 13 5.17 27.61 -17.63
N VAL A 14 6.40 27.10 -17.70
CA VAL A 14 6.65 25.66 -17.87
C VAL A 14 6.19 24.90 -16.64
N ARG A 15 6.47 25.42 -15.43
CA ARG A 15 6.05 24.81 -14.17
C ARG A 15 4.54 24.77 -14.04
N GLU A 16 3.86 25.90 -14.30
CA GLU A 16 2.40 26.02 -14.28
C GLU A 16 1.74 24.99 -15.23
N ARG A 17 2.24 24.88 -16.47
CA ARG A 17 1.75 23.87 -17.42
C ARG A 17 1.99 22.44 -16.91
N THR A 18 3.14 22.16 -16.32
CA THR A 18 3.42 20.83 -15.77
C THR A 18 2.60 20.49 -14.53
N ASP A 19 2.22 21.48 -13.72
CA ASP A 19 1.40 21.27 -12.52
C ASP A 19 -0.05 20.93 -12.89
N ILE A 20 -0.59 21.55 -13.94
CA ILE A 20 -1.89 21.17 -14.52
C ILE A 20 -1.87 19.70 -14.98
N LEU A 21 -0.77 19.28 -15.63
CA LEU A 21 -0.61 17.89 -16.08
C LEU A 21 -0.45 16.92 -14.90
N ASP A 22 0.23 17.33 -13.83
CA ASP A 22 0.42 16.53 -12.61
C ASP A 22 -0.91 16.27 -11.90
N ALA A 23 -1.74 17.31 -11.72
CA ALA A 23 -3.07 17.19 -11.12
C ALA A 23 -4.02 16.27 -11.91
N ALA A 24 -3.97 16.36 -13.25
CA ALA A 24 -4.68 15.42 -14.13
C ALA A 24 -4.12 13.99 -14.02
N GLY A 25 -2.80 13.86 -13.86
CA GLY A 25 -2.10 12.60 -13.60
C GLY A 25 -2.54 11.94 -12.29
N ASN A 26 -2.67 12.71 -11.21
CA ASN A 26 -3.13 12.23 -9.89
C ASN A 26 -4.54 11.64 -9.98
N THR A 27 -5.43 12.30 -10.71
CA THR A 27 -6.79 11.81 -10.98
C THR A 27 -6.76 10.50 -11.76
N THR A 28 -5.94 10.43 -12.82
CA THR A 28 -5.77 9.22 -13.64
C THR A 28 -5.19 8.06 -12.82
N ALA A 29 -4.26 8.35 -11.91
CA ALA A 29 -3.68 7.37 -11.00
C ALA A 29 -4.72 6.81 -10.03
N ALA A 30 -5.63 7.65 -9.50
CA ALA A 30 -6.73 7.20 -8.66
C ALA A 30 -7.69 6.28 -9.43
N ILE A 31 -8.04 6.63 -10.68
CA ILE A 31 -8.86 5.79 -11.56
C ILE A 31 -8.18 4.43 -11.82
N GLY A 32 -6.89 4.44 -12.15
CA GLY A 32 -6.11 3.22 -12.38
C GLY A 32 -6.07 2.31 -11.15
N LYS A 33 -5.83 2.87 -9.96
CA LYS A 33 -5.90 2.14 -8.69
C LYS A 33 -7.30 1.58 -8.43
N GLY A 34 -8.36 2.35 -8.71
CA GLY A 34 -9.74 1.90 -8.59
C GLY A 34 -10.06 0.70 -9.48
N PHE A 35 -9.61 0.71 -10.73
CA PHE A 35 -9.76 -0.42 -11.65
C PHE A 35 -8.98 -1.66 -11.19
N ALA A 36 -7.75 -1.48 -10.68
CA ALA A 36 -6.96 -2.55 -10.11
C ALA A 36 -7.64 -3.19 -8.89
N ILE A 37 -8.20 -2.38 -7.98
CA ILE A 37 -8.92 -2.87 -6.79
C ILE A 37 -10.19 -3.62 -7.21
N GLY A 38 -10.98 -3.06 -8.13
CA GLY A 38 -12.21 -3.69 -8.61
C GLY A 38 -11.96 -5.02 -9.32
N SER A 39 -10.97 -5.07 -10.22
CA SER A 39 -10.59 -6.32 -10.91
C SER A 39 -10.02 -7.36 -9.94
N ALA A 40 -9.17 -6.95 -8.99
CA ALA A 40 -8.66 -7.84 -7.96
C ALA A 40 -9.77 -8.43 -7.09
N ALA A 41 -10.79 -7.64 -6.74
CA ALA A 41 -11.95 -8.11 -6.00
C ALA A 41 -12.71 -9.23 -6.75
N LEU A 42 -13.01 -9.01 -8.04
CA LEU A 42 -13.71 -10.00 -8.86
C LEU A 42 -12.90 -11.29 -9.00
N VAL A 43 -11.60 -11.18 -9.25
CA VAL A 43 -10.69 -12.33 -9.32
C VAL A 43 -10.62 -13.04 -7.98
N ALA A 44 -10.55 -12.32 -6.86
CA ALA A 44 -10.50 -12.92 -5.53
C ALA A 44 -11.78 -13.72 -5.20
N PHE A 45 -12.96 -13.22 -5.59
CA PHE A 45 -14.21 -13.99 -5.45
C PHE A 45 -14.22 -15.24 -6.34
N ALA A 46 -13.72 -15.16 -7.57
CA ALA A 46 -13.60 -16.33 -8.45
C ALA A 46 -12.63 -17.38 -7.88
N LEU A 47 -11.46 -16.93 -7.39
CA LEU A 47 -10.48 -17.79 -6.73
C LEU A 47 -11.00 -18.40 -5.43
N PHE A 48 -11.82 -17.67 -4.68
CA PHE A 48 -12.51 -18.21 -3.52
C PHE A 48 -13.46 -19.36 -3.91
N GLY A 49 -14.21 -19.21 -5.00
CA GLY A 49 -15.03 -20.30 -5.56
C GLY A 49 -14.19 -21.52 -5.97
N ALA A 50 -13.07 -21.29 -6.64
CA ALA A 50 -12.12 -22.35 -7.03
C ALA A 50 -11.52 -23.05 -5.80
N TYR A 51 -11.18 -22.29 -4.74
CA TYR A 51 -10.72 -22.83 -3.47
C TYR A 51 -11.79 -23.69 -2.80
N ALA A 52 -13.04 -23.22 -2.75
CA ALA A 52 -14.13 -23.97 -2.13
C ALA A 52 -14.37 -25.33 -2.82
N SER A 53 -14.28 -25.35 -4.15
CA SER A 53 -14.33 -26.60 -4.93
C SER A 53 -13.11 -27.49 -4.64
N SER A 54 -11.90 -26.97 -4.75
CA SER A 54 -10.65 -27.73 -4.58
C SER A 54 -10.48 -28.30 -3.16
N ALA A 55 -10.92 -27.56 -2.14
CA ALA A 55 -10.88 -27.98 -0.75
C ALA A 55 -12.06 -28.89 -0.35
N ASN A 56 -12.96 -29.22 -1.29
CA ASN A 56 -14.19 -29.99 -1.04
C ASN A 56 -15.02 -29.39 0.12
N LEU A 57 -15.32 -28.10 0.04
CA LEU A 57 -16.24 -27.43 0.96
C LEU A 57 -17.69 -27.65 0.49
N ARG A 58 -18.48 -28.40 1.25
CA ARG A 58 -19.91 -28.62 0.91
C ARG A 58 -20.74 -27.34 1.06
N HIS A 59 -20.60 -26.67 2.21
CA HIS A 59 -21.24 -25.38 2.50
C HIS A 59 -20.32 -24.55 3.39
N VAL A 60 -20.25 -23.24 3.14
CA VAL A 60 -19.59 -22.29 4.05
C VAL A 60 -20.69 -21.65 4.90
N ASN A 61 -20.91 -22.20 6.09
CA ASN A 61 -21.90 -21.66 7.03
C ASN A 61 -21.24 -20.61 7.92
N ILE A 62 -21.74 -19.36 7.86
CA ILE A 62 -21.22 -18.26 8.68
C ILE A 62 -21.49 -18.47 10.17
N LEU A 63 -22.43 -19.32 10.56
CA LEU A 63 -22.67 -19.67 11.96
C LEU A 63 -21.66 -20.69 12.51
N ASN A 64 -20.80 -21.25 11.65
CA ASN A 64 -19.73 -22.12 12.10
C ASN A 64 -18.63 -21.30 12.78
N SER A 65 -18.28 -21.65 14.03
CA SER A 65 -17.29 -20.93 14.82
C SER A 65 -15.94 -20.79 14.11
N TRP A 66 -15.47 -21.81 13.37
CA TRP A 66 -14.22 -21.73 12.63
C TRP A 66 -14.27 -20.71 11.49
N VAL A 67 -15.41 -20.63 10.80
CA VAL A 67 -15.61 -19.64 9.72
C VAL A 67 -15.62 -18.24 10.28
N ILE A 68 -16.32 -17.99 11.41
CA ILE A 68 -16.34 -16.67 12.07
C ILE A 68 -14.95 -16.26 12.53
N ILE A 69 -14.21 -17.16 13.19
CA ILE A 69 -12.86 -16.84 13.67
C ILE A 69 -11.95 -16.52 12.49
N GLY A 70 -12.01 -17.33 11.42
CA GLY A 70 -11.30 -17.05 10.17
C GLY A 70 -11.66 -15.69 9.59
N LEU A 71 -12.95 -15.37 9.52
CA LEU A 71 -13.47 -14.10 9.01
C LEU A 71 -12.94 -12.90 9.80
N LEU A 72 -12.95 -12.97 11.14
CA LEU A 72 -12.42 -11.93 12.00
C LEU A 72 -10.92 -11.72 11.81
N ILE A 73 -10.14 -12.81 11.81
CA ILE A 73 -8.70 -12.74 11.54
C ILE A 73 -8.45 -12.14 10.15
N GLY A 74 -9.20 -12.59 9.15
CA GLY A 74 -9.07 -12.15 7.77
C GLY A 74 -9.39 -10.67 7.62
N ALA A 75 -10.42 -10.19 8.29
CA ALA A 75 -10.81 -8.79 8.30
C ALA A 75 -9.76 -7.88 8.96
N MET A 76 -8.99 -8.39 9.91
CA MET A 76 -7.92 -7.63 10.56
C MET A 76 -6.64 -7.54 9.72
N LEU A 77 -6.39 -8.50 8.82
CA LEU A 77 -5.13 -8.56 8.07
C LEU A 77 -4.86 -7.33 7.18
N PRO A 78 -5.83 -6.78 6.42
CA PRO A 78 -5.61 -5.54 5.66
C PRO A 78 -5.26 -4.33 6.54
N TYR A 79 -5.83 -4.25 7.74
CA TYR A 79 -5.50 -3.19 8.70
C TYR A 79 -4.11 -3.37 9.28
N LEU A 80 -3.72 -4.60 9.64
CA LEU A 80 -2.37 -4.90 10.09
C LEU A 80 -1.34 -4.60 9.00
N PHE A 81 -1.62 -5.02 7.76
CA PHE A 81 -0.77 -4.73 6.61
C PHE A 81 -0.58 -3.22 6.42
N SER A 82 -1.68 -2.46 6.44
CA SER A 82 -1.65 -1.01 6.32
C SER A 82 -0.90 -0.33 7.46
N ALA A 83 -1.07 -0.78 8.69
CA ALA A 83 -0.36 -0.24 9.85
C ALA A 83 1.16 -0.44 9.72
N LEU A 84 1.59 -1.61 9.24
CA LEU A 84 3.01 -1.90 9.02
C LEU A 84 3.60 -1.06 7.89
N THR A 85 2.91 -0.91 6.77
CA THR A 85 3.40 -0.10 5.64
C THR A 85 3.44 1.38 5.99
N MET A 86 2.41 1.92 6.64
CA MET A 86 2.38 3.31 7.11
C MET A 86 3.48 3.59 8.13
N LYS A 87 3.68 2.70 9.11
CA LYS A 87 4.79 2.81 10.08
C LYS A 87 6.15 2.80 9.39
N SER A 88 6.32 1.96 8.38
CA SER A 88 7.56 1.85 7.62
C SER A 88 7.88 3.13 6.85
N VAL A 89 6.87 3.72 6.18
CA VAL A 89 6.98 5.01 5.51
C VAL A 89 7.34 6.11 6.51
N ALA A 90 6.70 6.14 7.69
CA ALA A 90 6.98 7.14 8.72
C ALA A 90 8.44 7.06 9.22
N ILE A 91 8.99 5.86 9.42
CA ILE A 91 10.39 5.68 9.83
C ILE A 91 11.35 6.18 8.74
N ALA A 92 11.08 5.84 7.48
CA ALA A 92 11.90 6.27 6.35
C ALA A 92 11.85 7.79 6.16
N ALA A 93 10.64 8.38 6.18
CA ALA A 93 10.42 9.81 6.03
C ALA A 93 11.11 10.62 7.13
N ASN A 94 11.02 10.19 8.39
CA ASN A 94 11.73 10.84 9.50
C ASN A 94 13.25 10.76 9.34
N SER A 95 13.76 9.65 8.81
CA SER A 95 15.20 9.48 8.56
C SER A 95 15.69 10.42 7.45
N VAL A 96 14.92 10.56 6.36
CA VAL A 96 15.21 11.52 5.28
C VAL A 96 15.11 12.96 5.78
N LEU A 97 14.07 13.30 6.56
CA LEU A 97 13.92 14.63 7.15
C LEU A 97 15.13 15.01 8.02
N ASN A 98 15.56 14.11 8.91
CA ASN A 98 16.73 14.33 9.75
C ASN A 98 18.01 14.52 8.93
N GLU A 99 18.14 13.87 7.78
CA GLU A 99 19.27 14.06 6.88
C GLU A 99 19.18 15.42 6.16
N CYS A 100 18.02 15.78 5.63
CA CYS A 100 17.79 17.08 5.00
C CYS A 100 18.07 18.23 5.99
N LEU A 101 17.62 18.14 7.24
CA LEU A 101 17.86 19.14 8.27
C LEU A 101 19.34 19.33 8.60
N LYS A 102 20.16 18.28 8.48
CA LYS A 102 21.63 18.39 8.63
C LYS A 102 22.28 19.07 7.43
N GLN A 103 21.78 18.82 6.23
CA GLN A 103 22.36 19.37 5.00
C GLN A 103 21.94 20.82 4.74
N PHE A 104 20.71 21.22 5.10
CA PHE A 104 20.15 22.54 4.76
C PHE A 104 21.02 23.73 5.18
N PRO A 105 21.60 23.81 6.40
CA PRO A 105 22.46 24.94 6.76
C PRO A 105 23.66 25.08 5.82
N LEU A 106 24.30 23.97 5.46
CA LEU A 106 25.48 23.95 4.59
C LEU A 106 25.14 24.31 3.14
N ILE A 107 23.95 23.91 2.67
CA ILE A 107 23.45 24.23 1.33
C ILE A 107 23.10 25.71 1.23
N LEU A 108 22.37 26.24 2.22
CA LEU A 108 21.94 27.64 2.24
C LEU A 108 23.11 28.62 2.37
N GLU A 109 24.16 28.22 3.10
CA GLU A 109 25.42 28.97 3.18
C GLU A 109 26.29 28.82 1.92
N GLY A 110 25.88 28.01 0.94
CA GLY A 110 26.61 27.76 -0.31
C GLY A 110 27.90 26.95 -0.14
N LYS A 111 28.13 26.35 1.05
CA LYS A 111 29.34 25.59 1.37
C LYS A 111 29.37 24.20 0.76
N GLN A 112 28.20 23.63 0.48
CA GLN A 112 28.08 22.28 -0.07
C GLN A 112 26.91 22.19 -1.06
N LYS A 113 27.06 21.37 -2.09
CA LYS A 113 25.91 20.92 -2.90
C LYS A 113 25.10 19.86 -2.13
N PRO A 114 23.79 19.72 -2.41
CA PRO A 114 22.98 18.67 -1.78
C PRO A 114 23.56 17.29 -2.06
N ASP A 115 23.63 16.46 -1.02
CA ASP A 115 24.04 15.06 -1.13
C ASP A 115 22.79 14.20 -1.34
N TYR A 116 22.44 14.02 -2.61
CA TYR A 116 21.30 13.23 -3.04
C TYR A 116 21.48 11.73 -2.77
N GLU A 117 22.72 11.23 -2.79
CA GLU A 117 23.02 9.80 -2.64
C GLU A 117 22.63 9.31 -1.25
N LYS A 118 22.88 10.10 -0.21
CA LYS A 118 22.43 9.76 1.15
C LYS A 118 20.92 9.62 1.26
N CYS A 119 20.15 10.56 0.71
CA CYS A 119 18.69 10.51 0.75
C CYS A 119 18.14 9.30 -0.02
N ILE A 120 18.74 8.97 -1.16
CA ILE A 120 18.42 7.76 -1.93
C ILE A 120 18.71 6.52 -1.09
N LYS A 121 19.92 6.41 -0.54
CA LYS A 121 20.35 5.25 0.26
C LYS A 121 19.45 4.99 1.46
N ILE A 122 19.07 6.03 2.20
CA ILE A 122 18.14 5.91 3.35
C ILE A 122 16.81 5.30 2.90
N SER A 123 16.25 5.80 1.81
CA SER A 123 14.96 5.34 1.28
C SER A 123 15.06 3.91 0.73
N THR A 124 16.15 3.57 0.05
CA THR A 124 16.41 2.23 -0.49
C THR A 124 16.59 1.21 0.62
N ASP A 125 17.45 1.48 1.60
CA ASP A 125 17.72 0.55 2.71
C ASP A 125 16.47 0.32 3.57
N ALA A 126 15.70 1.39 3.82
CA ALA A 126 14.45 1.28 4.57
C ALA A 126 13.39 0.47 3.81
N SER A 127 13.17 0.76 2.52
CA SER A 127 12.15 0.06 1.72
C SER A 127 12.46 -1.44 1.59
N LEU A 128 13.70 -1.81 1.29
CA LEU A 128 14.11 -3.22 1.16
C LEU A 128 13.93 -4.01 2.45
N ARG A 129 14.29 -3.42 3.60
CA ARG A 129 14.16 -4.11 4.90
C ARG A 129 12.71 -4.21 5.35
N GLN A 130 11.94 -3.13 5.20
CA GLN A 130 10.59 -3.04 5.74
C GLN A 130 9.55 -3.80 4.90
N MET A 131 9.79 -4.04 3.62
CA MET A 131 8.88 -4.78 2.75
C MET A 131 8.74 -6.28 3.12
N ILE A 132 9.74 -6.84 3.80
CA ILE A 132 9.80 -8.27 4.12
C ILE A 132 8.61 -8.70 4.98
N VAL A 133 8.34 -7.98 6.08
CA VAL A 133 7.31 -8.40 7.06
C VAL A 133 5.89 -8.39 6.46
N PRO A 134 5.42 -7.31 5.81
CA PRO A 134 4.11 -7.33 5.16
C PRO A 134 3.99 -8.40 4.06
N GLY A 135 5.06 -8.63 3.30
CA GLY A 135 5.11 -9.67 2.27
C GLY A 135 4.95 -11.08 2.84
N LEU A 136 5.66 -11.38 3.94
CA LEU A 136 5.54 -12.66 4.63
C LEU A 136 4.12 -12.87 5.18
N ILE A 137 3.51 -11.86 5.78
CA ILE A 137 2.13 -11.96 6.29
C ILE A 137 1.14 -12.29 5.17
N SER A 138 1.28 -11.64 4.01
CA SER A 138 0.40 -11.87 2.85
C SER A 138 0.50 -13.31 2.32
N VAL A 139 1.71 -13.86 2.22
CA VAL A 139 1.95 -15.21 1.69
C VAL A 139 1.64 -16.31 2.71
N PHE A 140 2.06 -16.14 3.96
CA PHE A 140 1.98 -17.20 4.97
C PHE A 140 0.65 -17.23 5.73
N SER A 141 -0.13 -16.15 5.76
CA SER A 141 -1.39 -16.14 6.52
C SER A 141 -2.38 -17.24 6.11
N PRO A 142 -2.66 -17.53 4.83
CA PRO A 142 -3.58 -18.60 4.46
C PRO A 142 -2.99 -19.99 4.75
N LEU A 143 -1.67 -20.14 4.63
CA LEU A 143 -0.96 -21.39 4.92
C LEU A 143 -1.04 -21.75 6.41
N ILE A 144 -0.72 -20.79 7.28
CA ILE A 144 -0.75 -20.97 8.73
C ILE A 144 -2.18 -21.29 9.20
N ILE A 145 -3.17 -20.53 8.75
CA ILE A 145 -4.57 -20.75 9.12
C ILE A 145 -5.09 -22.08 8.55
N GLY A 146 -4.69 -22.44 7.33
CA GLY A 146 -5.04 -23.72 6.71
C GLY A 146 -4.51 -24.93 7.47
N MET A 147 -3.25 -24.88 7.90
CA MET A 147 -2.62 -25.98 8.64
C MET A 147 -3.12 -26.09 10.09
N LEU A 148 -3.35 -24.97 10.77
CA LEU A 148 -3.72 -24.98 12.19
C LEU A 148 -5.22 -25.08 12.45
N MET A 149 -6.05 -24.44 11.62
CA MET A 149 -7.48 -24.26 11.85
C MET A 149 -8.36 -24.88 10.76
N GLY A 150 -7.72 -25.38 9.69
CA GLY A 150 -8.38 -26.13 8.63
C GLY A 150 -9.04 -25.28 7.56
N LYS A 151 -9.68 -25.98 6.62
CA LYS A 151 -10.23 -25.41 5.39
C LYS A 151 -11.39 -24.43 5.58
N TYR A 152 -12.21 -24.62 6.61
CA TYR A 152 -13.34 -23.74 6.92
C TYR A 152 -12.89 -22.40 7.52
N ALA A 153 -11.89 -22.39 8.40
CA ALA A 153 -11.30 -21.17 8.90
C ALA A 153 -10.60 -20.38 7.80
N THR A 154 -9.88 -21.08 6.91
CA THR A 154 -9.26 -20.44 5.72
C THR A 154 -10.31 -19.85 4.78
N ALA A 155 -11.46 -20.50 4.60
CA ALA A 155 -12.56 -19.94 3.82
C ALA A 155 -13.06 -18.60 4.44
N GLY A 156 -13.24 -18.57 5.76
CA GLY A 156 -13.57 -17.35 6.49
C GLY A 156 -12.49 -16.27 6.31
N LEU A 157 -11.22 -16.64 6.46
CA LEU A 157 -10.07 -15.75 6.28
C LEU A 157 -10.09 -15.05 4.92
N LEU A 158 -10.25 -15.80 3.83
CA LEU A 158 -10.28 -15.27 2.47
C LEU A 158 -11.43 -14.27 2.29
N ILE A 159 -12.64 -14.61 2.76
CA ILE A 159 -13.79 -13.69 2.69
C ILE A 159 -13.51 -12.41 3.49
N GLY A 160 -12.96 -12.54 4.70
CA GLY A 160 -12.66 -11.41 5.58
C GLY A 160 -11.65 -10.44 4.96
N ILE A 161 -10.59 -10.98 4.36
CA ILE A 161 -9.57 -10.20 3.64
C ILE A 161 -10.21 -9.43 2.49
N ILE A 162 -11.05 -10.09 1.69
CA ILE A 162 -11.71 -9.46 0.52
C ILE A 162 -12.59 -8.28 0.98
N LEU A 163 -13.49 -8.53 1.94
CA LEU A 163 -14.48 -7.52 2.35
C LEU A 163 -13.84 -6.30 3.00
N SER A 164 -12.91 -6.51 3.93
CA SER A 164 -12.21 -5.40 4.61
C SER A 164 -11.20 -4.71 3.70
N GLY A 165 -10.47 -5.47 2.90
CA GLY A 165 -9.40 -4.98 2.03
C GLY A 165 -9.92 -4.04 0.95
N ILE A 166 -11.07 -4.37 0.34
CA ILE A 166 -11.69 -3.50 -0.69
C ILE A 166 -12.06 -2.14 -0.09
N GLN A 167 -12.71 -2.12 1.07
CA GLN A 167 -13.13 -0.88 1.71
C GLN A 167 -11.93 0.00 2.08
N LEU A 168 -10.90 -0.60 2.68
CA LEU A 168 -9.68 0.10 3.06
C LEU A 168 -8.89 0.61 1.85
N ALA A 169 -8.84 -0.16 0.76
CA ALA A 169 -8.12 0.22 -0.45
C ALA A 169 -8.79 1.39 -1.19
N PHE A 170 -10.13 1.37 -1.33
CA PHE A 170 -10.87 2.47 -1.96
C PHE A 170 -10.77 3.75 -1.14
N SER A 171 -11.02 3.68 0.17
CA SER A 171 -10.92 4.84 1.06
C SER A 171 -9.52 5.45 1.03
N SER A 172 -8.47 4.64 1.21
CA SER A 172 -7.09 5.14 1.22
C SER A 172 -6.67 5.77 -0.11
N THR A 173 -7.08 5.18 -1.24
CA THR A 173 -6.75 5.69 -2.57
C THR A 173 -7.44 7.02 -2.85
N ASN A 174 -8.74 7.11 -2.57
CA ASN A 174 -9.52 8.29 -2.88
C ASN A 174 -9.20 9.44 -1.93
N SER A 175 -9.03 9.16 -0.63
CA SER A 175 -8.60 10.19 0.33
C SER A 175 -7.21 10.72 0.01
N GLY A 176 -6.27 9.84 -0.38
CA GLY A 176 -4.93 10.26 -0.80
C GLY A 176 -4.97 11.16 -2.03
N GLY A 177 -5.68 10.76 -3.08
CA GLY A 177 -5.82 11.57 -4.30
C GLY A 177 -6.57 12.89 -4.08
N ALA A 178 -7.55 12.90 -3.17
CA ALA A 178 -8.27 14.11 -2.81
C ALA A 178 -7.37 15.12 -2.07
N TRP A 179 -6.52 14.66 -1.14
CA TRP A 179 -5.56 15.53 -0.47
C TRP A 179 -4.42 16.01 -1.39
N ASP A 180 -4.05 15.24 -2.41
CA ASP A 180 -3.02 15.63 -3.37
C ASP A 180 -3.50 16.76 -4.31
N ASN A 181 -4.80 16.79 -4.60
CA ASN A 181 -5.41 17.78 -5.50
C ASN A 181 -6.11 18.95 -4.78
N ALA A 182 -6.11 18.98 -3.45
CA ALA A 182 -6.72 20.03 -2.63
C ALA A 182 -5.69 21.10 -2.25
#